data_AF-A0A7W0YQX6-F1
#
_entry.id   AF-A0A7W0YQX6-F1
#
_cell.length_a   1.000
_cell.length_b   1.000
_cell.length_c   1.000
_cell.angle_alpha   90.00
_cell.angle_beta   90.00
_cell.angle_gamma   90.00
#
_symmetry.space_group_name_H-M   'P 1'
#
loop_
_entity.id
_entity.type
_entity.pdbx_description
1 polymer ?
#
loop_
_entity_poly.entity_id
_entity_poly.type
_entity_poly.pdbx_seq_one_letter_code
_entity_poly.pdbx_strand_id
1 'polypeptide(L)'
;MIARAEVVEFVIGNVRELVDTWEADGVSETTALIGEMNWQSLNIVVLANAIQEHYGQTFPFAALMQELGDGQRIDLTVGELVDFVHENLRAVSDVLPGGEVRDGEAL
;
A
#
# COMPACT_ATOMS: atom_id res chain seq x y z
N MET A 1 0.21 2.66 16.67
CA MET A 1 1.21 2.90 15.61
C MET A 1 1.56 1.56 15.01
N ILE A 2 1.25 1.34 13.73
CA ILE A 2 1.51 0.06 13.06
C ILE A 2 3.00 -0.04 12.74
N ALA A 3 3.61 -1.18 13.01
CA ALA A 3 5.02 -1.39 12.70
C ALA A 3 5.21 -1.70 11.21
N ARG A 4 6.28 -1.18 10.60
CA ARG A 4 6.64 -1.51 9.21
C ARG A 4 6.70 -3.03 8.97
N ALA A 5 7.20 -3.80 9.95
CA ALA A 5 7.26 -5.25 9.87
C ALA A 5 5.87 -5.89 9.67
N GLU A 6 4.83 -5.39 10.33
CA GLU A 6 3.46 -5.89 10.15
C GLU A 6 2.94 -5.57 8.75
N VAL A 7 3.29 -4.39 8.22
CA VAL A 7 2.97 -4.02 6.83
C VAL A 7 3.68 -4.93 5.84
N VAL A 8 4.96 -5.26 6.09
CA VAL A 8 5.73 -6.22 5.27
C VAL A 8 5.05 -7.58 5.25
N GLU A 9 4.73 -8.14 6.41
CA GLU A 9 4.11 -9.47 6.51
C GLU A 9 2.75 -9.50 5.80
N PHE A 10 1.94 -8.45 5.97
CA PHE A 10 0.67 -8.33 5.29
C PHE A 10 0.81 -8.22 3.76
N VAL A 11 1.67 -7.32 3.28
CA VAL A 11 1.86 -7.09 1.84
C VAL A 11 2.45 -8.33 1.18
N ILE A 12 3.49 -8.94 1.75
CA ILE A 12 4.08 -10.18 1.23
C ILE A 12 3.03 -11.31 1.25
N GLY A 13 2.23 -11.43 2.31
CA GLY A 13 1.14 -12.39 2.39
C GLY A 13 0.17 -12.24 1.22
N ASN A 14 -0.32 -11.01 0.97
CA ASN A 14 -1.25 -10.75 -0.14
C ASN A 14 -0.59 -10.95 -1.51
N VAL A 15 0.67 -10.56 -1.68
CA VAL A 15 1.43 -10.81 -2.91
C VAL A 15 1.47 -12.31 -3.20
N ARG A 16 1.74 -13.13 -2.17
CA ARG A 16 1.76 -14.60 -2.28
C ARG A 16 0.41 -15.23 -2.61
N GLU A 17 -0.69 -14.62 -2.18
CA GLU A 17 -2.04 -15.09 -2.55
C GLU A 17 -2.40 -14.76 -4.00
N LEU A 18 -1.80 -13.70 -4.56
CA LEU A 18 -2.04 -13.27 -5.93
C LEU A 18 -1.14 -13.98 -6.96
N VAL A 19 -0.12 -14.71 -6.51
CA VAL A 19 0.81 -15.43 -7.38
C VAL A 19 0.66 -16.93 -7.22
N ASP A 20 1.12 -17.68 -8.20
CA ASP A 20 1.13 -19.13 -8.10
C ASP A 20 2.03 -19.59 -6.93
N THR A 21 1.65 -20.70 -6.31
CA THR A 21 2.32 -21.23 -5.10
C THR A 21 3.82 -21.48 -5.29
N TRP A 22 4.28 -21.72 -6.53
CA TRP A 22 5.69 -21.96 -6.85
C TRP A 22 6.52 -20.67 -7.01
N GLU A 23 5.89 -19.50 -7.18
CA GLU A 23 6.56 -18.19 -7.23
C GLU A 23 6.56 -17.49 -5.86
N ALA A 24 5.67 -17.92 -4.96
CA ALA A 24 5.48 -17.34 -3.62
C ALA A 24 6.69 -17.48 -2.68
N ASP A 25 7.52 -18.52 -2.83
CA ASP A 25 8.66 -18.82 -1.95
C ASP A 25 9.81 -17.80 -2.11
N GLY A 26 9.92 -17.15 -3.27
CA GLY A 26 10.98 -16.19 -3.61
C GLY A 26 10.64 -14.71 -3.38
N VAL A 27 9.40 -14.40 -2.97
CA VAL A 27 8.95 -13.00 -2.82
C VAL A 27 9.60 -12.35 -1.59
N SER A 28 10.27 -11.22 -1.81
CA SER A 28 10.93 -10.41 -0.79
C SER A 28 10.70 -8.91 -1.06
N GLU A 29 11.14 -8.05 -0.16
CA GLU A 29 10.99 -6.59 -0.26
C GLU A 29 11.68 -6.00 -1.51
N THR A 30 12.74 -6.65 -1.99
CA THR A 30 13.45 -6.22 -3.20
C THR A 30 12.79 -6.69 -4.49
N THR A 31 11.76 -7.54 -4.41
CA THR A 31 11.10 -8.11 -5.57
C THR A 31 10.31 -7.04 -6.31
N ALA A 32 10.56 -6.94 -7.62
CA ALA A 32 9.89 -6.03 -8.53
C ALA A 32 8.55 -6.62 -9.00
N LEU A 33 7.45 -5.98 -8.63
CA LEU A 33 6.11 -6.52 -8.89
C LEU A 33 5.80 -6.58 -10.38
N ILE A 34 6.25 -5.60 -11.17
CA ILE A 34 5.86 -5.49 -12.57
C ILE A 34 6.89 -6.20 -13.46
N GLY A 35 8.18 -6.03 -13.20
CA GLY A 35 9.24 -6.56 -14.06
C GLY A 35 9.65 -7.99 -13.72
N GLU A 36 9.67 -8.37 -12.44
CA GLU A 36 10.02 -9.75 -12.05
C GLU A 36 8.79 -10.64 -11.98
N MET A 37 7.71 -10.19 -11.32
CA MET A 37 6.49 -10.99 -11.18
C MET A 37 5.53 -10.86 -12.37
N ASN A 38 5.89 -10.04 -13.37
CA ASN A 38 5.10 -9.78 -14.57
C ASN A 38 3.65 -9.34 -14.25
N TRP A 39 3.45 -8.62 -13.13
CA TRP A 39 2.12 -8.22 -12.72
C TRP A 39 1.50 -7.21 -13.67
N GLN A 40 0.24 -7.46 -14.00
CA GLN A 40 -0.61 -6.52 -14.74
C GLN A 40 -1.09 -5.43 -13.79
N SER A 41 -1.51 -4.29 -14.35
CA SER A 41 -2.12 -3.19 -13.59
C SER A 41 -3.32 -3.65 -12.75
N LEU A 42 -4.05 -4.68 -13.20
CA LEU A 42 -5.13 -5.29 -12.44
C LEU A 42 -4.65 -5.89 -11.10
N ASN A 43 -3.52 -6.59 -11.07
CA ASN A 43 -2.98 -7.19 -9.85
C ASN A 43 -2.61 -6.11 -8.83
N ILE A 44 -2.06 -4.98 -9.31
CA ILE A 44 -1.75 -3.82 -8.48
C ILE A 44 -3.02 -3.22 -7.86
N VAL A 45 -4.09 -3.07 -8.64
CA VAL A 45 -5.38 -2.57 -8.14
C VAL A 45 -5.99 -3.52 -7.10
N VAL A 46 -5.91 -4.83 -7.30
CA VAL A 46 -6.40 -5.83 -6.35
C VAL A 46 -5.61 -5.76 -5.04
N LEU A 47 -4.27 -5.72 -5.10
CA LEU A 47 -3.43 -5.59 -3.92
C LEU A 47 -3.70 -4.26 -3.17
N ALA A 48 -3.80 -3.15 -3.91
CA ALA A 48 -4.15 -1.85 -3.36
C ALA A 48 -5.50 -1.88 -2.64
N ASN A 49 -6.50 -2.56 -3.21
CA ASN A 49 -7.81 -2.69 -2.58
C ASN A 49 -7.73 -3.52 -1.29
N ALA A 50 -7.03 -4.66 -1.31
CA ALA A 50 -6.84 -5.49 -0.13
C ALA A 50 -6.16 -4.73 1.03
N ILE A 51 -5.16 -3.89 0.71
CA ILE A 51 -4.51 -3.00 1.68
C ILE A 51 -5.50 -1.98 2.26
N GLN A 52 -6.29 -1.31 1.41
CA GLN A 52 -7.29 -0.34 1.86
C GLN A 52 -8.37 -0.97 2.75
N GLU A 53 -8.87 -2.15 2.36
CA GLU A 53 -9.86 -2.90 3.13
C GLU A 53 -9.30 -3.36 4.48
N HIS A 54 -8.05 -3.81 4.52
CA HIS A 54 -7.41 -4.26 5.76
C HIS A 54 -7.20 -3.12 6.76
N TYR A 55 -6.74 -1.95 6.29
CA TYR A 55 -6.47 -0.79 7.15
C TYR A 55 -7.66 0.16 7.30
N GLY A 56 -8.78 -0.09 6.61
CA GLY A 56 -9.99 0.73 6.66
C GLY A 56 -9.77 2.18 6.20
N GLN A 57 -8.81 2.43 5.32
CA GLN A 57 -8.48 3.77 4.82
C GLN A 57 -8.12 3.77 3.34
N THR A 58 -8.33 4.89 2.68
CA THR A 58 -7.94 5.11 1.30
C THR A 58 -6.50 5.57 1.21
N PHE A 59 -5.71 4.99 0.31
CA PHE A 59 -4.32 5.41 0.07
C PHE A 59 -4.19 6.10 -1.30
N PRO A 60 -3.33 7.11 -1.46
CA PRO A 60 -3.17 7.85 -2.71
C PRO A 60 -2.32 7.07 -3.72
N PHE A 61 -2.69 5.84 -4.08
CA PHE A 61 -1.93 5.01 -5.04
C PHE A 61 -1.77 5.67 -6.42
N ALA A 62 -2.69 6.57 -6.79
CA ALA A 62 -2.55 7.37 -8.01
C ALA A 62 -1.32 8.30 -7.97
N ALA A 63 -0.90 8.79 -6.79
CA ALA A 63 0.33 9.56 -6.64
C ALA A 63 1.56 8.67 -6.82
N LEU A 64 1.57 7.50 -6.17
CA LEU A 64 2.64 6.50 -6.33
C LEU A 64 2.84 6.10 -7.79
N MET A 65 1.76 5.82 -8.52
CA MET A 65 1.82 5.46 -9.95
C MET A 65 2.32 6.62 -10.83
N GLN A 66 2.00 7.87 -10.47
CA GLN A 66 2.51 9.04 -11.17
C GLN A 66 4.01 9.23 -10.92
N GLU A 67 4.49 9.03 -9.68
CA GLU A 67 5.92 9.11 -9.36
C GLU A 67 6.75 8.05 -10.13
N LEU A 68 6.22 6.83 -10.23
CA LEU A 68 6.80 5.76 -11.05
C LEU A 68 6.87 6.19 -12.54
N GLY A 69 5.76 6.69 -13.08
CA GLY A 69 5.67 7.14 -14.47
C GLY A 69 6.60 8.31 -14.80
N ASP A 70 6.70 9.31 -13.93
CA ASP A 70 7.53 10.52 -14.11
C ASP A 70 9.03 10.19 -14.01
N GLY A 71 9.39 9.27 -13.12
CA GLY A 71 10.75 8.76 -12.96
C GLY A 71 11.23 7.81 -14.07
N GLN A 72 10.43 7.59 -15.13
CA GLN A 72 10.65 6.56 -16.17
C GLN A 72 10.80 5.13 -15.62
N ARG A 73 10.42 4.88 -14.36
CA ARG A 73 10.51 3.58 -13.71
C ARG A 73 9.11 2.98 -13.66
N ILE A 74 8.88 1.95 -14.46
CA ILE A 74 7.59 1.25 -14.48
C ILE A 74 7.49 0.23 -13.33
N ASP A 75 8.61 -0.12 -12.70
CA ASP A 75 8.65 -1.14 -11.65
C ASP A 75 8.44 -0.59 -10.24
N LEU A 76 7.51 -1.19 -9.52
CA LEU A 76 7.26 -0.98 -8.10
C LEU A 76 7.77 -2.20 -7.34
N THR A 77 8.69 -2.01 -6.40
CA THR A 77 9.11 -3.09 -5.50
C THR A 77 8.16 -3.26 -4.32
N VAL A 78 8.14 -4.46 -3.74
CA VAL A 78 7.37 -4.75 -2.51
C VAL A 78 7.76 -3.80 -1.38
N GLY A 79 9.05 -3.52 -1.22
CA GLY A 79 9.59 -2.62 -0.19
C GLY A 79 9.11 -1.19 -0.36
N GLU A 80 9.10 -0.67 -1.59
CA GLU A 80 8.57 0.67 -1.89
C GLU A 80 7.07 0.77 -1.58
N LEU A 81 6.30 -0.27 -1.90
CA LEU A 81 4.88 -0.33 -1.55
C LEU A 81 4.67 -0.36 -0.03
N VAL A 82 5.45 -1.15 0.70
CA VAL A 82 5.41 -1.23 2.17
C VAL A 82 5.72 0.14 2.79
N ASP A 83 6.79 0.79 2.35
CA ASP A 83 7.18 2.10 2.89
C ASP A 83 6.10 3.15 2.60
N PHE A 84 5.55 3.17 1.37
CA PHE A 84 4.42 4.04 1.03
C PHE A 84 3.22 3.84 1.95
N VAL A 85 2.80 2.59 2.19
CA VAL A 85 1.66 2.29 3.08
C VAL A 85 1.99 2.70 4.51
N HIS A 86 3.17 2.35 5.02
CA HIS A 86 3.58 2.65 6.39
C HIS A 86 3.70 4.17 6.65
N GLU A 87 4.19 4.94 5.69
CA GLU A 87 4.23 6.41 5.80
C GLU A 87 2.83 7.03 5.82
N ASN A 88 1.91 6.57 4.97
CA ASN A 88 0.53 7.05 4.96
C ASN A 88 -0.22 6.68 6.26
N LEU A 89 -0.02 5.48 6.79
CA LEU A 89 -0.58 5.05 8.09
C LEU A 89 -0.12 5.96 9.23
N ARG A 90 1.12 6.44 9.18
CA ARG A 90 1.68 7.39 10.15
C ARG A 90 1.12 8.80 9.94
N ALA A 91 1.05 9.26 8.70
CA ALA A 91 0.53 10.59 8.37
C ALA A 91 -0.93 10.75 8.82
N VAL A 92 -1.78 9.75 8.61
CA VAL A 92 -3.18 9.78 9.09
C VAL A 92 -3.24 9.83 10.62
N SER A 93 -2.34 9.13 11.31
CA SER A 93 -2.27 9.17 12.78
C SER A 93 -1.81 10.55 13.32
N ASP A 94 -1.03 11.29 12.53
CA ASP A 94 -0.56 12.64 12.88
C ASP A 94 -1.60 13.74 12.56
N VAL A 95 -2.40 13.53 11.52
CA VAL A 95 -3.44 14.47 11.04
C VAL A 95 -4.67 14.57 11.97
N LEU A 96 -4.76 13.79 13.06
CA LEU A 96 -5.81 13.95 14.07
C LEU A 96 -5.32 14.63 15.37
N PRO A 97 -5.25 15.96 15.42
CA PRO A 97 -5.53 16.74 16.62
C PRO A 97 -6.93 17.37 16.51
N GLY A 98 -7.88 16.87 17.30
CA GLY A 98 -9.10 17.55 17.75
C GLY A 98 -9.87 18.44 16.74
N GLY A 99 -10.91 17.88 16.13
CA GLY A 99 -11.82 18.62 15.24
C GLY A 99 -13.26 18.16 15.30
N GLU A 100 -13.78 17.80 16.48
CA GLU A 100 -15.23 17.75 16.68
C GLU A 100 -15.78 19.19 16.68
N VAL A 101 -16.25 19.60 15.51
CA VAL A 101 -17.19 20.71 15.37
C VAL A 101 -18.43 20.35 16.18
N ARG A 102 -18.64 21.04 17.31
CA ARG A 102 -19.87 20.91 18.08
C ARG A 102 -20.99 21.52 17.24
N ASP A 103 -21.93 20.66 16.87
CA ASP A 103 -23.23 20.98 16.29
C ASP A 103 -23.82 22.25 16.89
N GLY A 104 -24.41 23.05 16.01
CA GLY A 104 -25.20 24.21 16.40
C GLY A 104 -26.34 23.79 17.32
N GLU A 105 -26.32 24.31 18.54
CA GLU A 105 -27.56 24.55 19.28
C GLU A 105 -27.97 26.00 19.02
N ALA A 106 -28.91 26.14 18.09
CA ALA A 106 -29.86 27.23 18.13
C ALA A 106 -30.66 27.11 19.42
N LEU A 107 -30.68 28.17 20.22
CA LEU A 107 -31.85 28.71 20.94
C LEU A 107 -31.49 30.05 21.60
#